data_AF-A0A849AAL4-F1
#
_entry.id   AF-A0A849AAL4-F1
#
_cell.length_a   1.000
_cell.length_b   1.000
_cell.length_c   1.000
_cell.angle_alpha   90.00
_cell.angle_beta   90.00
_cell.angle_gamma   90.00
#
_symmetry.space_group_name_H-M   'P 1'
#
loop_
_entity.id
_entity.type
_entity.pdbx_description
1 polymer ?
#
loop_
_entity_poly.entity_id
_entity_poly.type
_entity_poly.pdbx_seq_one_letter_code
_entity_poly.pdbx_strand_id
1 'polypeptide(L)'
;MLRQLLLARDPHCTQPFCSAPTRHADHIRPYAVGGDTTLPNGQGLCASGNYAKEIPGWKLRTTGDSFTVTTPTGHRYRTNRSDPLGLPAITTPV
;
A
#
# COMPACT_ATOMS: atom_id res chain seq x y z
N MET A 1 15.80 -10.56 -6.29
CA MET A 1 15.64 -9.31 -7.07
C MET A 1 14.31 -8.57 -6.84
N LEU A 2 13.17 -9.25 -6.63
CA LEU A 2 11.86 -8.57 -6.45
C LEU A 2 11.83 -7.48 -5.36
N ARG A 3 12.36 -7.77 -4.16
CA ARG A 3 12.40 -6.79 -3.05
C ARG A 3 13.09 -5.48 -3.47
N GLN A 4 14.25 -5.56 -4.13
CA GLN A 4 14.98 -4.37 -4.57
C GLN A 4 14.21 -3.58 -5.62
N LEU A 5 13.52 -4.26 -6.55
CA LEU A 5 12.65 -3.61 -7.53
C LEU A 5 11.50 -2.85 -6.87
N LEU A 6 10.88 -3.43 -5.82
CA LEU A 6 9.81 -2.76 -5.08
C LEU A 6 10.32 -1.52 -4.35
N LEU A 7 11.49 -1.59 -3.70
CA LEU A 7 12.09 -0.43 -3.04
C LEU A 7 12.46 0.69 -4.02
N ALA A 8 12.89 0.34 -5.23
CA ALA A 8 13.23 1.31 -6.27
C ALA A 8 11.98 1.93 -6.92
N ARG A 9 10.93 1.13 -7.14
CA ARG A 9 9.66 1.59 -7.74
C ARG A 9 8.86 2.47 -6.77
N ASP A 10 8.85 2.10 -5.49
CA ASP A 10 8.05 2.74 -4.45
C ASP A 10 9.01 3.37 -3.41
N PRO A 11 9.68 4.50 -3.72
CA PRO A 11 10.67 5.11 -2.83
C PRO A 11 10.06 5.67 -1.53
N HIS A 12 8.77 6.02 -1.57
CA HIS A 12 7.98 6.45 -0.43
C HIS A 12 6.84 5.45 -0.18
N CYS A 13 6.37 5.43 1.06
CA CYS A 13 5.28 4.57 1.51
C CYS A 13 4.03 4.75 0.63
N THR A 14 3.44 3.66 0.16
CA THR A 14 2.24 3.69 -0.68
C THR A 14 0.93 3.83 0.10
N GLN A 15 0.99 3.90 1.44
CA GLN A 15 -0.20 4.14 2.25
C GLN A 15 -0.68 5.60 2.16
N PRO A 16 -2.01 5.83 2.21
CA PRO A 16 -2.58 7.16 2.23
C PRO A 16 -2.00 8.02 3.35
N PHE A 17 -1.74 9.29 3.04
CA PHE A 17 -1.25 10.32 3.97
C PHE A 17 0.15 10.04 4.55
N CYS A 18 0.92 9.14 3.94
CA CYS A 18 2.27 8.80 4.37
C CYS A 18 3.29 9.08 3.26
N SER A 19 4.23 9.98 3.52
CA SER A 19 5.38 10.25 2.63
C SER A 19 6.69 9.70 3.19
N ALA A 20 6.62 8.82 4.20
CA ALA A 20 7.83 8.27 4.84
C ALA A 20 8.63 7.40 3.85
N PRO A 21 9.97 7.40 3.93
CA PRO A 21 10.79 6.54 3.09
C PRO A 21 10.45 5.05 3.26
N THR A 22 10.37 4.34 2.14
CA THR A 22 10.11 2.91 2.15
C THR A 22 11.24 2.14 2.82
N ARG A 23 10.88 1.14 3.63
CA ARG A 23 11.83 0.23 4.30
C ARG A 23 11.44 -1.24 4.10
N HIS A 24 10.16 -1.50 3.94
CA HIS A 24 9.58 -2.83 3.79
C HIS A 24 9.06 -2.99 2.36
N ALA A 25 9.16 -4.22 1.85
CA ALA A 25 8.52 -4.61 0.61
C ALA A 25 7.61 -5.79 0.95
N ASP A 26 6.33 -5.66 0.64
CA ASP A 26 5.32 -6.59 1.12
C ASP A 26 4.22 -6.83 0.07
N HIS A 27 3.47 -7.90 0.24
CA HIS A 27 2.37 -8.25 -0.65
C HIS A 27 1.13 -7.39 -0.37
N ILE A 28 0.43 -7.02 -1.43
CA ILE A 28 -0.86 -6.33 -1.40
C ILE A 28 -1.96 -7.31 -1.01
N ARG A 29 -2.08 -8.42 -1.75
CA ARG A 29 -2.78 -9.63 -1.31
C ARG A 29 -1.76 -10.53 -0.61
N PRO A 30 -1.89 -10.79 0.71
CA PRO A 30 -0.90 -11.55 1.46
C PRO A 30 -0.62 -12.92 0.84
N TYR A 31 0.66 -13.30 0.83
CA TYR A 31 1.07 -14.63 0.35
C TYR A 31 0.35 -15.76 1.11
N ALA A 32 0.15 -15.60 2.42
CA ALA A 32 -0.53 -16.57 3.29
C ALA A 32 -1.99 -16.88 2.87
N VAL A 33 -2.63 -16.02 2.07
CA VAL A 33 -4.00 -16.24 1.54
C VAL A 33 -4.00 -16.48 0.02
N GLY A 34 -2.88 -16.99 -0.50
CA GLY A 34 -2.70 -17.35 -1.90
C GLY A 34 -2.43 -16.16 -2.83
N GLY A 35 -1.80 -15.09 -2.33
CA GLY A 35 -1.31 -14.01 -3.18
C GLY A 35 0.00 -14.38 -3.87
N ASP A 36 0.13 -14.09 -5.16
CA ASP A 36 1.35 -14.41 -5.91
C ASP A 36 2.52 -13.51 -5.52
N THR A 37 3.74 -14.06 -5.55
CA THR A 37 4.96 -13.27 -5.34
C THR A 37 5.40 -12.63 -6.66
N THR A 38 4.78 -11.50 -7.00
CA THR A 38 4.99 -10.79 -8.27
C THR A 38 5.13 -9.29 -8.05
N LEU A 39 5.68 -8.59 -9.04
CA LEU A 39 5.82 -7.13 -9.00
C LEU A 39 4.46 -6.40 -8.87
N PRO A 40 3.38 -6.80 -9.58
CA PRO A 40 2.07 -6.18 -9.42
C PRO A 40 1.43 -6.40 -8.03
N ASN A 41 1.69 -7.55 -7.40
CA ASN A 41 1.18 -7.83 -6.04
C ASN A 41 2.12 -7.32 -4.93
N GLY A 42 3.25 -6.69 -5.26
CA GLY A 42 4.16 -6.12 -4.26
C GLY A 42 3.95 -4.61 -4.09
N GLN A 43 4.31 -4.08 -2.94
CA GLN A 43 4.36 -2.64 -2.64
C GLN A 43 5.49 -2.28 -1.68
N GLY A 44 5.95 -1.03 -1.73
CA GLY A 44 6.85 -0.43 -0.76
C GLY A 44 6.10 0.27 0.38
N LEU A 45 6.45 -0.05 1.63
CA LEU A 45 5.90 0.55 2.83
C LEU A 45 6.99 1.02 3.80
N CYS A 46 6.67 2.02 4.61
CA CYS A 46 7.40 2.28 5.85
C CYS A 46 7.06 1.22 6.91
N ALA A 47 7.82 1.15 8.01
CA ALA A 47 7.56 0.16 9.06
C ALA A 47 6.17 0.30 9.69
N SER A 48 5.79 1.51 10.09
CA SER A 48 4.46 1.80 10.66
C SER A 48 3.34 1.37 9.73
N GLY A 49 3.49 1.70 8.45
CA GLY A 49 2.45 1.38 7.49
C GLY A 49 2.31 -0.09 7.15
N ASN A 50 3.44 -0.80 7.16
CA ASN A 50 3.46 -2.25 7.06
C ASN A 50 2.78 -2.92 8.27
N TYR A 51 2.94 -2.38 9.48
CA TYR A 51 2.25 -2.93 10.65
C TYR A 51 0.77 -2.58 10.64
N ALA A 52 0.41 -1.36 10.23
CA ALA A 52 -0.98 -0.92 10.15
C ALA A 52 -1.83 -1.79 9.22
N LYS A 53 -1.29 -2.22 8.06
CA LYS A 53 -2.03 -3.07 7.12
C LYS A 53 -2.34 -4.48 7.64
N GLU A 54 -1.59 -4.95 8.65
CA GLU A 54 -1.81 -6.26 9.27
C GLU A 54 -2.85 -6.20 10.42
N ILE A 55 -3.27 -5.00 10.81
CA ILE A 55 -4.32 -4.82 11.82
C ILE A 55 -5.66 -5.29 11.21
N PRO A 56 -6.44 -6.14 11.91
CA PRO A 56 -7.75 -6.59 11.44
C PRO A 56 -8.68 -5.44 11.04
N GLY A 57 -9.43 -5.63 9.95
CA GLY A 57 -10.37 -4.64 9.42
C GLY A 57 -9.77 -3.68 8.39
N TRP A 58 -8.45 -3.56 8.31
CA TRP A 58 -7.80 -2.90 7.17
C TRP A 58 -7.96 -3.75 5.91
N LYS A 59 -8.28 -3.09 4.79
CA LYS A 59 -8.35 -3.74 3.48
C LYS A 59 -7.58 -2.91 2.47
N LEU A 60 -6.77 -3.58 1.65
CA LEU A 60 -6.01 -2.96 0.58
C LEU A 60 -6.40 -3.60 -0.75
N ARG A 61 -6.65 -2.77 -1.76
CA ARG A 61 -6.83 -3.19 -3.15
C ARG A 61 -5.93 -2.35 -4.04
N THR A 62 -5.41 -2.96 -5.10
CA THR A 62 -4.64 -2.26 -6.13
C THR A 62 -5.29 -2.42 -7.49
N THR A 63 -5.22 -1.36 -8.30
CA THR A 63 -5.61 -1.35 -9.70
C THR A 63 -4.51 -0.63 -10.48
N GLY A 64 -3.55 -1.40 -10.99
CA GLY A 64 -2.36 -0.86 -11.66
C GLY A 64 -1.49 -0.05 -10.70
N ASP A 65 -1.52 1.27 -10.85
CA ASP A 65 -0.77 2.22 -10.03
C ASP A 65 -1.61 2.89 -8.94
N SER A 66 -2.92 2.63 -8.86
CA SER A 66 -3.75 3.13 -7.76
C SER A 66 -3.86 2.12 -6.62
N PHE A 67 -3.88 2.62 -5.40
CA PHE A 67 -4.19 1.88 -4.19
C PHE A 67 -5.49 2.41 -3.59
N THR A 68 -6.36 1.49 -3.19
CA THR A 68 -7.55 1.81 -2.39
C THR A 68 -7.38 1.15 -1.03
N VAL A 69 -7.35 1.97 0.01
CA VAL A 69 -7.28 1.53 1.40
C VAL A 69 -8.63 1.75 2.05
N THR A 70 -9.13 0.72 2.73
CA THR A 70 -10.29 0.81 3.62
C THR A 70 -9.79 0.67 5.05
N THR A 71 -10.10 1.65 5.90
CA THR A 71 -9.80 1.58 7.33
C THR A 71 -10.79 0.68 8.05
N PRO A 72 -10.49 0.24 9.29
CA PRO A 72 -11.43 -0.50 10.11
C PRO A 72 -12.76 0.24 10.36
N THR A 73 -12.74 1.58 10.32
CA THR A 73 -13.94 2.42 10.46
C THR A 73 -14.80 2.52 9.19
N GLY A 74 -14.36 1.91 8.08
CA GLY A 74 -15.09 1.92 6.80
C GLY A 74 -14.69 3.02 5.83
N HIS A 75 -13.87 4.00 6.24
CA HIS A 75 -13.41 5.06 5.35
C HIS A 75 -12.55 4.51 4.22
N ARG A 76 -12.71 5.10 3.02
CA ARG A 76 -12.02 4.67 1.82
C ARG A 76 -11.17 5.81 1.26
N TYR A 77 -9.90 5.52 1.05
CA TYR A 77 -8.92 6.44 0.50
C TYR A 77 -8.32 5.83 -0.75
N ARG A 78 -8.30 6.60 -1.84
CA ARG A 78 -7.62 6.20 -3.08
C ARG A 78 -6.40 7.06 -3.32
N THR A 79 -5.21 6.48 -3.31
CA THR A 79 -3.95 7.16 -3.65
C THR A 79 -3.32 6.52 -4.89
N ASN A 80 -2.35 7.20 -5.49
CA ASN A 80 -1.58 6.70 -6.62
C ASN A 80 -0.12 6.47 -6.20
N ARG A 81 0.49 5.42 -6.73
CA ARG A 81 1.89 5.04 -6.48
C ARG A 81 2.88 6.17 -6.77
N SER A 82 2.59 6.98 -7.78
CA SER A 82 3.39 8.11 -8.21
C SER A 82 3.15 9.39 -7.40
N ASP A 83 2.25 9.38 -6.42
CA ASP A 83 2.06 10.52 -5.52
C ASP A 83 3.11 10.50 -4.39
N PRO A 84 4.09 11.42 -4.39
CA PRO A 84 5.14 11.44 -3.39
C PRO A 84 4.63 11.78 -1.97
N LEU A 85 3.42 12.35 -1.86
CA LEU A 85 2.81 12.69 -0.59
C LEU A 85 1.78 11.65 -0.13
N GLY A 86 1.51 10.63 -0.96
CA GLY A 86 0.47 9.63 -0.68
C GLY A 86 -0.90 10.25 -0.48
N LEU A 87 -1.16 11.43 -1.05
CA LEU A 87 -2.43 12.11 -0.86
C LEU A 87 -3.52 11.35 -1.63
N PRO A 88 -4.72 11.20 -1.05
CA PRO A 88 -5.79 10.56 -1.76
C PRO A 88 -6.40 11.51 -2.79
N ALA A 89 -6.63 11.01 -4.01
CA ALA A 89 -7.35 11.71 -5.05
C ALA A 89 -8.86 11.80 -4.76
N ILE A 90 -9.39 10.89 -3.92
CA ILE A 90 -10.79 10.85 -3.49
C ILE A 90 -10.84 10.40 -2.03
N THR A 91 -11.45 11.23 -1.19
CA THR A 91 -11.82 10.91 0.19
C THR A 91 -13.34 10.81 0.22
N THR A 92 -13.88 9.60 0.13
CA THR A 92 -15.32 9.42 0.38
C THR A 92 -15.45 8.90 1.80
N PRO A 93 -15.91 9.72 2.76
CA PRO A 93 -16.42 9.18 4.00
C PRO A 93 -17.75 8.49 3.67
N VAL A 94 -17.83 7.19 3.92
CA VAL A 94 -19.11 6.51 4.13
C VAL A 94 -19.14 6.13 5.59
#